data_AF-A0A0B5ARI8-F1
#
_entry.id   AF-A0A0B5ARI8-F1
#
_cell.length_a   1.000
_cell.length_b   1.000
_cell.length_c   1.000
_cell.angle_alpha   90.00
_cell.angle_beta   90.00
_cell.angle_gamma   90.00
#
_symmetry.space_group_name_H-M   'P 1'
#
loop_
_entity.id
_entity.type
_entity.pdbx_description
1 polymer ?
#
loop_
_entity_poly.entity_id
_entity_poly.type
_entity_poly.pdbx_seq_one_letter_code
_entity_poly.pdbx_strand_id
1 'polypeptide(L)'
;MLKQNHFEYEEEEVIRRAYGHTRLYEVMQEKNAIYMKEDFSDEDGIKAAELEGEFGEMNGWEAESDAAILLQGLGLGEDYFNKKMSELTGSEKIKVLLAQALFGKPDVLLLDEPTNGLDIQAIQWLEDFLINFENTVIVVSHDRHFLNTVCTHIADLDSVRFRSM
;
A
#
# COMPACT_ATOMS: atom_id res chain seq x y z
N MET A 1 -3.76 -7.00 -9.70
CA MET A 1 -2.49 -7.39 -10.35
C MET A 1 -1.46 -6.33 -10.01
N LEU A 2 -0.35 -6.70 -9.37
CA LEU A 2 0.80 -5.82 -9.20
C LEU A 2 1.30 -5.42 -10.59
N LYS A 3 1.12 -4.14 -10.96
CA LYS A 3 1.70 -3.59 -12.20
C LYS A 3 3.23 -3.67 -12.05
N GLN A 4 3.88 -4.53 -12.83
CA GLN A 4 5.34 -4.70 -12.92
C GLN A 4 6.06 -3.51 -13.58
N ASN A 5 5.58 -2.29 -13.38
CA ASN A 5 6.22 -1.09 -13.89
C ASN A 5 7.00 -0.44 -12.75
N HIS A 6 8.16 -1.01 -12.42
CA HIS A 6 9.01 -0.51 -11.34
C HIS A 6 9.44 0.96 -11.50
N PHE A 7 9.26 1.53 -12.70
CA PHE A 7 9.64 2.90 -13.05
C PHE A 7 8.51 3.94 -13.01
N GLU A 8 7.25 3.53 -12.78
CA GLU A 8 6.10 4.44 -12.91
C GLU A 8 6.02 5.47 -11.76
N TYR A 9 6.80 5.28 -10.69
CA TYR A 9 6.68 6.05 -9.44
C TYR A 9 8.02 6.54 -8.87
N GLU A 10 9.09 6.56 -9.67
CA GLU A 10 10.47 6.84 -9.23
C GLU A 10 10.68 8.21 -8.56
N GLU A 11 9.81 9.17 -8.86
CA GLU A 11 9.85 10.54 -8.33
C GLU A 11 8.92 10.76 -7.12
N GLU A 12 8.09 9.77 -6.77
CA GLU A 12 7.19 9.84 -5.61
C GLU A 12 7.97 9.62 -4.31
N GLU A 13 7.58 10.33 -3.26
CA GLU A 13 8.07 10.09 -1.89
C GLU A 13 7.53 8.74 -1.37
N VAL A 14 8.35 8.02 -0.61
CA VAL A 14 7.99 6.71 -0.02
C VAL A 14 6.68 6.75 0.75
N ILE A 15 6.52 7.71 1.64
CA ILE A 15 5.32 7.80 2.49
C ILE A 15 4.06 8.02 1.63
N ARG A 16 4.18 8.88 0.61
CA ARG A 16 3.09 9.17 -0.34
C ARG A 16 2.73 7.94 -1.16
N ARG A 17 3.74 7.20 -1.59
CA ARG A 17 3.53 5.97 -2.35
C ARG A 17 2.79 4.91 -1.53
N ALA A 18 3.06 4.85 -0.23
CA ALA A 18 2.45 3.88 0.68
C ALA A 18 0.95 4.13 0.93
N TYR A 19 0.49 5.37 1.16
CA TYR A 19 -0.96 5.65 1.33
C TYR A 19 -1.69 5.96 0.02
N GLY A 20 -0.99 5.99 -1.12
CA GLY A 20 -1.50 6.45 -2.40
C GLY A 20 -2.60 5.57 -2.98
N HIS A 21 -3.84 5.79 -2.55
CA HIS A 21 -5.04 5.47 -3.32
C HIS A 21 -5.26 6.60 -4.32
N THR A 22 -5.52 6.28 -5.60
CA THR A 22 -5.62 7.28 -6.69
C THR A 22 -6.53 8.45 -6.32
N ARG A 23 -7.69 8.16 -5.69
CA ARG A 23 -8.65 9.20 -5.32
C ARG A 23 -8.24 10.06 -4.11
N LEU A 24 -7.73 9.45 -3.04
CA LEU A 24 -7.31 10.19 -1.84
C LEU A 24 -6.22 11.22 -2.19
N TYR A 25 -5.28 10.81 -3.04
CA TYR A 25 -4.23 11.69 -3.54
C TYR A 25 -4.75 12.83 -4.43
N GLU A 26 -5.67 12.53 -5.34
CA GLU A 26 -6.33 13.54 -6.18
C GLU A 26 -7.03 14.60 -5.32
N VAL A 27 -7.84 14.18 -4.35
CA VAL A 27 -8.57 15.08 -3.44
C VAL A 27 -7.60 15.96 -2.65
N MET A 28 -6.50 15.40 -2.15
CA MET A 28 -5.47 16.16 -1.44
C MET A 28 -4.84 17.25 -2.34
N GLN A 29 -4.49 16.91 -3.57
CA GLN A 29 -3.89 17.86 -4.50
C GLN A 29 -4.89 18.95 -4.94
N GLU A 30 -6.13 18.59 -5.24
CA GLU A 30 -7.19 19.55 -5.56
C GLU A 30 -7.41 20.53 -4.41
N LYS A 31 -7.45 20.02 -3.17
CA LYS A 31 -7.59 20.83 -1.96
C LYS A 31 -6.44 21.82 -1.79
N ASN A 32 -5.20 21.33 -1.87
CA ASN A 32 -4.01 22.18 -1.75
C ASN A 32 -3.97 23.26 -2.84
N ALA A 33 -4.32 22.90 -4.08
CA ALA A 33 -4.37 23.85 -5.19
C ALA A 33 -5.41 24.96 -4.98
N ILE A 34 -6.59 24.62 -4.43
CA ILE A 34 -7.64 25.59 -4.12
C ILE A 34 -7.16 26.58 -3.04
N TYR A 35 -6.54 26.09 -1.96
CA TYR A 35 -6.02 26.94 -0.89
C TYR A 35 -4.83 27.81 -1.30
N MET A 36 -4.11 27.44 -2.37
CA MET A 36 -2.98 28.20 -2.91
C MET A 36 -3.38 29.30 -3.91
N LYS A 37 -4.66 29.41 -4.29
CA LYS A 37 -5.13 30.48 -5.19
C LYS A 37 -5.00 31.84 -4.53
N GLU A 38 -4.37 32.79 -5.23
CA GLU A 38 -4.27 34.18 -4.78
C GLU A 38 -5.64 34.91 -4.82
N ASP A 39 -6.54 34.49 -5.72
CA ASP A 39 -7.87 35.03 -5.96
C ASP A 39 -9.00 34.12 -5.44
N PHE A 40 -8.86 33.62 -4.21
CA PHE A 40 -9.82 32.71 -3.58
C PHE A 40 -11.25 33.31 -3.53
N SER A 41 -12.20 32.59 -4.14
CA SER A 41 -13.60 32.99 -4.25
C SER A 41 -14.55 32.21 -3.31
N ASP A 42 -15.79 32.67 -3.18
CA ASP A 42 -16.83 31.93 -2.44
C ASP A 42 -17.09 30.54 -3.06
N GLU A 43 -17.01 30.40 -4.40
CA GLU A 43 -17.15 29.12 -5.10
C GLU A 43 -16.00 28.16 -4.76
N ASP A 44 -14.77 28.68 -4.65
CA ASP A 44 -13.61 27.91 -4.21
C ASP A 44 -13.79 27.39 -2.77
N GLY A 45 -14.37 28.21 -1.90
CA GLY A 45 -14.73 27.81 -0.53
C GLY A 45 -15.74 26.67 -0.47
N ILE A 46 -16.77 26.69 -1.33
CA ILE A 46 -17.73 25.59 -1.42
C ILE A 46 -17.05 24.31 -1.89
N LYS A 47 -16.24 24.38 -2.96
CA LYS A 47 -15.52 23.21 -3.49
C LYS A 47 -14.51 22.65 -2.47
N ALA A 48 -13.78 23.52 -1.76
CA ALA A 48 -12.87 23.09 -0.70
C ALA A 48 -13.60 22.34 0.42
N ALA A 49 -14.80 22.80 0.82
CA ALA A 49 -15.60 22.15 1.85
C ALA A 49 -16.09 20.75 1.41
N GLU A 50 -16.49 20.58 0.16
CA GLU A 50 -16.87 19.27 -0.40
C GLU A 50 -15.69 18.30 -0.40
N LEU A 51 -14.52 18.75 -0.87
CA LEU A 51 -13.29 17.95 -0.88
C LEU A 51 -12.80 17.62 0.54
N GLU A 52 -12.97 18.51 1.51
CA GLU A 52 -12.67 18.22 2.92
C GLU A 52 -13.57 17.13 3.49
N GLY A 53 -14.86 17.14 3.13
CA GLY A 53 -15.79 16.06 3.47
C GLY A 53 -15.34 14.72 2.90
N GLU A 54 -15.05 14.69 1.59
CA GLU A 54 -14.59 13.48 0.90
C GLU A 54 -13.26 12.96 1.47
N PHE A 55 -12.31 13.86 1.76
CA PHE A 55 -11.03 13.52 2.37
C PHE A 55 -11.20 12.91 3.75
N GLY A 56 -12.10 13.47 4.56
CA GLY A 56 -12.46 12.92 5.87
C GLY A 56 -13.14 11.55 5.77
N GLU A 57 -14.07 11.35 4.84
CA GLU A 57 -14.74 10.07 4.61
C GLU A 57 -13.77 8.96 4.20
N MET A 58 -12.70 9.30 3.47
CA MET A 58 -11.62 8.38 3.10
C MET A 58 -10.55 8.20 4.18
N ASN A 59 -10.78 8.69 5.41
CA ASN A 59 -9.82 8.62 6.51
C ASN A 59 -8.46 9.27 6.16
N GLY A 60 -8.52 10.35 5.37
CA GLY A 60 -7.35 10.99 4.80
C GLY A 60 -6.44 11.66 5.81
N TRP A 61 -6.97 12.05 6.97
CA TRP A 61 -6.21 12.69 8.04
C TRP A 61 -5.27 11.71 8.76
N GLU A 62 -5.68 10.45 8.82
CA GLU A 62 -4.95 9.35 9.43
C GLU A 62 -4.04 8.64 8.42
N ALA A 63 -4.27 8.84 7.13
CA ALA A 63 -3.60 8.11 6.05
C ALA A 63 -2.06 8.11 6.15
N GLU A 64 -1.45 9.26 6.45
CA GLU A 64 -0.01 9.35 6.60
C GLU A 64 0.50 8.55 7.81
N SER A 65 -0.22 8.63 8.94
CA SER A 65 0.12 7.89 10.15
C SER A 65 -0.04 6.38 9.94
N ASP A 66 -1.11 5.96 9.29
CA ASP A 66 -1.39 4.55 8.98
C ASP A 66 -0.32 3.98 8.04
N ALA A 67 0.07 4.73 7.00
CA ALA A 67 1.17 4.33 6.12
C ALA A 67 2.52 4.28 6.85
N ALA A 68 2.79 5.22 7.76
CA ALA A 68 4.00 5.21 8.56
C ALA A 68 4.12 3.93 9.41
N ILE A 69 3.01 3.48 10.03
CA ILE A 69 2.96 2.24 10.81
C ILE A 69 3.29 1.03 9.92
N LEU A 70 2.68 0.94 8.73
CA LEU A 70 2.93 -0.16 7.79
C LEU A 70 4.40 -0.19 7.32
N LEU A 71 4.95 0.97 6.95
CA LEU A 71 6.34 1.08 6.50
C LEU A 71 7.33 0.71 7.62
N GLN A 72 7.12 1.22 8.84
CA GLN A 72 7.97 0.90 9.98
C GLN A 72 7.91 -0.59 10.32
N GLY A 73 6.72 -1.19 10.27
CA GLY A 73 6.52 -2.63 10.45
C GLY A 73 7.31 -3.49 9.46
N LEU A 74 7.39 -3.03 8.20
CA LEU A 74 8.21 -3.66 7.16
C LEU A 74 9.70 -3.31 7.25
N GLY A 75 10.11 -2.56 8.27
CA GLY A 75 11.50 -2.18 8.54
C GLY A 75 11.99 -0.95 7.79
N LEU A 76 11.10 -0.11 7.28
CA LEU A 76 11.42 1.20 6.71
C LEU A 76 11.11 2.30 7.75
N GLY A 77 12.17 2.78 8.41
CA GLY A 77 12.06 3.85 9.40
C GLY A 77 11.76 5.23 8.79
N GLU A 78 11.56 6.22 9.65
CA GLU A 78 11.17 7.60 9.24
C GLU A 78 12.17 8.26 8.27
N ASP A 79 13.45 7.89 8.34
CA ASP A 79 14.49 8.36 7.43
C ASP A 79 14.20 8.03 5.95
N TYR A 80 13.31 7.09 5.68
CA TYR A 80 12.88 6.72 4.34
C TYR A 80 11.70 7.53 3.82
N PHE A 81 10.87 8.10 4.70
CA PHE A 81 9.54 8.61 4.32
C PHE A 81 9.60 9.70 3.24
N ASN A 82 10.58 10.60 3.35
CA ASN A 82 10.79 11.71 2.42
C ASN A 82 11.75 11.38 1.26
N LYS A 83 12.30 10.15 1.22
CA LYS A 83 13.13 9.73 0.09
C LYS A 83 12.26 9.46 -1.12
N LYS A 84 12.82 9.67 -2.30
CA LYS A 84 12.18 9.25 -3.55
C LYS A 84 12.26 7.74 -3.73
N MET A 85 11.29 7.19 -4.47
CA MET A 85 11.33 5.78 -4.85
C MET A 85 12.63 5.40 -5.57
N SER A 86 13.20 6.30 -6.38
CA SER A 86 14.48 6.12 -7.08
C SER A 86 15.71 5.97 -6.19
N GLU A 87 15.62 6.36 -4.93
CA GLU A 87 16.72 6.24 -3.97
C GLU A 87 16.73 4.88 -3.25
N LEU A 88 15.66 4.08 -3.41
CA LEU A 88 15.49 2.78 -2.77
C LEU A 88 16.11 1.66 -3.58
N THR A 89 16.65 0.67 -2.88
CA THR A 89 17.00 -0.65 -3.43
C THR A 89 15.74 -1.41 -3.85
N GLY A 90 15.91 -2.44 -4.69
CA GLY A 90 14.78 -3.26 -5.16
C GLY A 90 13.97 -3.89 -4.01
N SER A 91 14.64 -4.40 -2.97
CA SER A 91 13.98 -4.96 -1.78
C SER A 91 13.19 -3.90 -1.00
N GLU A 92 13.73 -2.69 -0.86
CA GLU A 92 13.02 -1.60 -0.17
C GLU A 92 11.81 -1.12 -0.99
N LYS A 93 11.91 -1.06 -2.33
CA LYS A 93 10.76 -0.78 -3.21
C LYS A 93 9.64 -1.81 -3.03
N ILE A 94 9.98 -3.09 -2.91
CA ILE A 94 9.00 -4.16 -2.64
C ILE A 94 8.28 -3.90 -1.32
N LYS A 95 9.00 -3.51 -0.26
CA LYS A 95 8.40 -3.16 1.05
C LYS A 95 7.42 -2.00 0.94
N VAL A 96 7.73 -0.95 0.17
CA VAL A 96 6.80 0.19 -0.05
C VAL A 96 5.55 -0.26 -0.81
N LEU A 97 5.71 -1.07 -1.86
CA LEU A 97 4.58 -1.60 -2.63
C LEU A 97 3.71 -2.56 -1.80
N LEU A 98 4.31 -3.32 -0.90
CA LEU A 98 3.59 -4.16 0.04
C LEU A 98 2.80 -3.29 1.03
N ALA A 99 3.42 -2.28 1.64
CA ALA A 99 2.71 -1.32 2.50
C ALA A 99 1.51 -0.71 1.77
N GLN A 100 1.67 -0.34 0.50
CA GLN A 100 0.58 0.16 -0.34
C GLN A 100 -0.56 -0.84 -0.51
N ALA A 101 -0.26 -2.12 -0.71
CA ALA A 101 -1.28 -3.16 -0.84
C ALA A 101 -2.04 -3.42 0.48
N LEU A 102 -1.37 -3.25 1.62
CA LEU A 102 -1.95 -3.42 2.96
C LEU A 102 -2.75 -2.19 3.42
N PHE A 103 -2.47 -1.02 2.84
CA PHE A 103 -3.10 0.24 3.19
C PHE A 103 -4.61 0.24 2.92
N GLY A 104 -5.38 0.90 3.79
CA GLY A 104 -6.82 1.12 3.58
C GLY A 104 -7.72 -0.09 3.87
N LYS A 105 -7.19 -1.17 4.46
CA LYS A 105 -7.96 -2.36 4.89
C LYS A 105 -8.90 -2.91 3.79
N PRO A 106 -8.36 -3.39 2.65
CA PRO A 106 -9.19 -3.89 1.57
C PRO A 106 -10.07 -5.07 1.98
N ASP A 107 -11.27 -5.20 1.38
CA ASP A 107 -12.18 -6.35 1.61
C ASP A 107 -11.54 -7.69 1.19
N VAL A 108 -10.72 -7.65 0.15
CA VAL A 108 -9.96 -8.79 -0.36
C VAL A 108 -8.53 -8.35 -0.67
N LEU A 109 -7.58 -8.98 0.00
CA LEU A 109 -6.15 -8.80 -0.22
C LEU A 109 -5.59 -9.97 -1.02
N LEU A 110 -4.93 -9.68 -2.14
CA LEU A 110 -4.26 -10.67 -2.99
C LEU A 110 -2.75 -10.48 -2.92
N LEU A 111 -2.03 -11.49 -2.42
CA LEU A 111 -0.59 -11.47 -2.28
C LEU A 111 0.04 -12.60 -3.10
N ASP A 112 1.03 -12.25 -3.93
CA ASP A 112 1.79 -13.19 -4.75
C ASP A 112 3.27 -13.11 -4.36
N GLU A 113 3.80 -14.20 -3.82
CA GLU A 113 5.12 -14.32 -3.21
C GLU A 113 5.49 -13.16 -2.27
N PRO A 114 4.68 -12.89 -1.22
CA PRO A 114 4.83 -11.69 -0.40
C PRO A 114 6.08 -11.67 0.48
N THR A 115 6.74 -12.82 0.69
CA THR A 115 7.97 -12.91 1.49
C THR A 115 9.22 -12.57 0.69
N ASN A 116 9.12 -12.47 -0.65
CA ASN A 116 10.26 -12.20 -1.51
C ASN A 116 10.81 -10.78 -1.29
N GLY A 117 12.12 -10.64 -1.11
CA GLY A 117 12.76 -9.36 -0.84
C GLY A 117 12.56 -8.84 0.59
N LEU A 118 11.91 -9.61 1.47
CA LEU A 118 11.78 -9.29 2.90
C LEU A 118 12.89 -9.95 3.72
N ASP A 119 13.32 -9.25 4.76
CA ASP A 119 14.14 -9.83 5.82
C ASP A 119 13.26 -10.57 6.85
N ILE A 120 13.88 -11.34 7.74
CA ILE A 120 13.17 -12.17 8.71
C ILE A 120 12.26 -11.34 9.63
N GLN A 121 12.64 -10.10 9.98
CA GLN A 121 11.84 -9.25 10.87
C GLN A 121 10.59 -8.75 10.14
N ALA A 122 10.74 -8.32 8.89
CA ALA A 122 9.62 -7.91 8.05
C ALA A 122 8.67 -9.08 7.74
N ILE A 123 9.18 -10.30 7.56
CA ILE A 123 8.36 -11.51 7.39
C ILE A 123 7.53 -11.76 8.65
N GLN A 124 8.14 -11.75 9.83
CA GLN A 124 7.43 -11.96 11.11
C GLN A 124 6.36 -10.90 11.35
N TRP A 125 6.68 -9.63 11.07
CA TRP A 125 5.70 -8.56 11.17
C TRP A 125 4.53 -8.77 10.20
N LEU A 126 4.81 -9.19 8.97
CA LEU A 126 3.78 -9.48 7.98
C LEU A 126 2.91 -10.65 8.40
N GLU A 127 3.48 -11.71 8.99
CA GLU A 127 2.74 -12.83 9.53
C GLU A 127 1.75 -12.36 10.62
N ASP A 128 2.25 -11.60 11.60
CA ASP A 128 1.42 -11.05 12.68
C ASP A 128 0.33 -10.11 12.15
N PHE A 129 0.65 -9.28 11.15
CA PHE A 129 -0.32 -8.41 10.50
C PHE A 129 -1.44 -9.21 9.84
N LEU A 130 -1.09 -10.24 9.05
CA LEU A 130 -2.06 -11.04 8.30
C LEU A 130 -2.91 -11.94 9.20
N ILE A 131 -2.35 -12.44 10.30
CA ILE A 131 -3.11 -13.22 11.31
C ILE A 131 -4.25 -12.38 11.92
N ASN A 132 -4.01 -11.07 12.10
CA ASN A 132 -4.98 -10.14 12.67
C ASN A 132 -5.80 -9.38 11.60
N PHE A 133 -5.64 -9.72 10.32
CA PHE A 133 -6.37 -9.08 9.25
C PHE A 133 -7.81 -9.60 9.22
N GLU A 134 -8.78 -8.71 9.44
CA GLU A 134 -10.20 -9.09 9.61
C GLU A 134 -10.87 -9.57 8.31
N ASN A 135 -10.31 -9.16 7.16
CA ASN A 135 -10.88 -9.38 5.84
C ASN A 135 -10.26 -10.60 5.13
N THR A 136 -10.70 -10.87 3.89
CA THR A 136 -10.23 -12.06 3.17
C THR A 136 -8.82 -11.83 2.60
N VAL A 137 -7.90 -12.75 2.86
CA VAL A 137 -6.56 -12.77 2.25
C VAL A 137 -6.42 -14.02 1.39
N ILE A 138 -5.96 -13.84 0.15
CA ILE A 138 -5.51 -14.93 -0.72
C ILE A 138 -4.02 -14.74 -0.93
N VAL A 139 -3.24 -15.73 -0.47
CA VAL A 139 -1.79 -15.76 -0.62
C VAL A 139 -1.40 -16.87 -1.58
N VAL A 140 -0.53 -16.55 -2.54
CA VAL A 140 0.21 -17.51 -3.35
C VAL A 140 1.67 -17.44 -2.91
N SER A 141 2.23 -18.57 -2.47
CA SER A 141 3.66 -18.65 -2.16
C SER A 141 4.17 -20.08 -2.23
N HIS A 142 5.46 -20.24 -2.51
CA HIS A 142 6.18 -21.49 -2.31
C HIS A 142 6.71 -21.69 -0.88
N ASP A 143 6.61 -20.68 0.00
CA ASP A 143 7.05 -20.75 1.40
C ASP A 143 6.01 -21.46 2.29
N ARG A 144 6.27 -22.72 2.60
CA ARG A 144 5.40 -23.53 3.46
C ARG A 144 5.32 -23.06 4.90
N HIS A 145 6.38 -22.44 5.43
CA HIS A 145 6.35 -21.97 6.82
C HIS A 145 5.39 -20.81 6.94
N PHE A 146 5.55 -19.81 6.07
CA PHE A 146 4.68 -18.64 6.00
C PHE A 146 3.21 -19.03 5.83
N LEU A 147 2.90 -19.89 4.84
CA LEU A 147 1.53 -20.34 4.59
C LEU A 147 0.91 -21.05 5.80
N ASN A 148 1.66 -21.91 6.49
CA ASN A 148 1.15 -22.61 7.68
C ASN A 148 0.92 -21.67 8.87
N THR A 149 1.63 -20.54 8.93
CA THR A 149 1.46 -19.53 9.98
C THR A 149 0.21 -18.67 9.73
N VAL A 150 -0.01 -18.22 8.49
CA VAL A 150 -1.04 -17.20 8.20
C VAL A 150 -2.34 -17.74 7.61
N CYS A 151 -2.32 -18.89 6.94
CA CYS A 151 -3.49 -19.39 6.22
C CYS A 151 -4.37 -20.29 7.09
N THR A 152 -5.68 -20.01 7.10
CA THR A 152 -6.68 -20.89 7.73
C THR A 152 -7.05 -22.09 6.84
N HIS A 153 -6.87 -21.95 5.52
CA HIS A 153 -7.14 -22.97 4.52
C HIS A 153 -6.04 -22.93 3.46
N ILE A 154 -5.57 -24.11 3.04
CA ILE A 154 -4.53 -24.25 2.03
C ILE A 154 -5.09 -25.10 0.90
N ALA A 155 -5.03 -24.57 -0.32
CA ALA A 155 -5.30 -25.31 -1.54
C ALA A 155 -3.98 -25.56 -2.27
N ASP A 156 -3.70 -26.82 -2.59
CA ASP A 156 -2.52 -27.19 -3.37
C ASP A 156 -2.87 -27.23 -4.86
N LEU A 157 -2.04 -26.59 -5.68
CA LEU A 157 -2.20 -26.51 -7.13
C LEU A 157 -1.12 -27.35 -7.80
N ASP A 158 -1.37 -28.65 -7.90
CA ASP A 158 -0.55 -29.54 -8.72
C ASP A 158 -0.88 -29.33 -10.20
N SER A 159 0.15 -28.99 -10.99
CA SER A 159 0.08 -28.65 -12.41
C SER A 159 -0.95 -29.46 -13.22
N VAL A 160 -2.08 -28.83 -13.57
CA VAL A 160 -2.93 -29.32 -14.66
C VAL A 160 -2.21 -29.00 -15.96
N ARG A 161 -1.69 -30.05 -16.60
CA ARG A 161 -1.09 -30.01 -17.94
C ARG A 161 -2.12 -29.43 -18.92
N PHE A 162 -2.01 -28.14 -19.25
CA PHE A 162 -2.70 -27.59 -20.42
C PHE A 162 -2.01 -28.14 -21.67
N ARG A 163 -2.54 -29.24 -22.20
CA ARG A 163 -2.24 -29.68 -23.56
C ARG A 163 -3.22 -28.96 -24.49
N SER A 164 -2.75 -27.96 -25.22
CA SER A 164 -3.41 -27.58 -26.48
C SER A 164 -3.20 -28.74 -27.46
N MET A 165 -4.29 -29.28 -28.00
CA MET A 165 -4.27 -30.20 -29.13
C MET A 165 -4.18 -29.41 -30.43
#